data_AF-A0A7J6LUY5-F1
#
_entry.id   AF-A0A7J6LUY5-F1
#
_cell.length_a   1.000
_cell.length_b   1.000
_cell.length_c   1.000
_cell.angle_alpha   90.00
_cell.angle_beta   90.00
_cell.angle_gamma   90.00
#
_symmetry.space_group_name_H-M   'P 1'
#
loop_
_entity.id
_entity.type
_entity.pdbx_description
1 polymer ?
#
loop_
_entity_poly.entity_id
_entity_poly.type
_entity_poly.pdbx_seq_one_letter_code
_entity_poly.pdbx_strand_id
1 'polypeptide(L)'
;MAFDIYEDLYVGFTFEVAGKPAFVDGLYHLNKSIATSYILDLSSSELCNWYTRMEELSPEIGLKAGTFLYPDDGEEAIRFEITSDAKVSITLSCGVTPPSATTSGRTREFGDIPLNEWPMLMSHDSATGYISEKTFLWQLSKTQNGDFTAQLNCGVRAFDLRPLCNADGVYMHHGIQPIKYRIEDVVKDIITWAGEHPREFISLVNSHYSPNTDDCKGKVWQTMATLNLMPSIGSDGSCDRLKGLTTNQAMKMTALTGGGHVFVLEGEGMCVDANYDASLTCYRENGDCLKGSPGSEDINKELFLYINETASRKPKTNLTTIQAHWQYDSTSVEKMLKAGSNILNDTKLSGINKKLIGIIPQLEYINLLEVDNACLDGVELAESLKARRENLGQGQAGSTTTSDST
;
A
#
# COMPACT_ATOMS: atom_id res chain seq x y z
N MET A 1 -13.45 8.73 -29.63
CA MET A 1 -12.71 8.87 -28.36
C MET A 1 -12.62 7.46 -27.80
N ALA A 2 -11.52 6.76 -28.09
CA ALA A 2 -11.30 5.40 -27.65
C ALA A 2 -10.62 5.47 -26.27
N PHE A 3 -11.08 4.64 -25.33
CA PHE A 3 -10.44 4.47 -24.03
C PHE A 3 -9.42 3.34 -24.17
N ASP A 4 -8.16 3.63 -23.81
CA ASP A 4 -7.14 2.60 -23.63
C ASP A 4 -7.34 1.96 -22.25
N ILE A 5 -7.43 0.63 -22.23
CA ILE A 5 -7.49 -0.20 -21.04
C ILE A 5 -6.09 -0.78 -20.86
N TYR A 6 -5.45 -0.49 -19.74
CA TYR A 6 -4.18 -1.10 -19.34
C TYR A 6 -4.50 -2.21 -18.33
N GLU A 7 -4.14 -3.45 -18.64
CA GLU A 7 -4.11 -4.56 -17.69
C GLU A 7 -2.66 -5.05 -17.62
N ASP A 8 -2.10 -5.13 -16.42
CA ASP A 8 -0.79 -5.75 -16.21
C ASP A 8 -0.94 -7.27 -16.20
N LEU A 9 -0.19 -7.95 -17.09
CA LEU A 9 -0.29 -9.38 -17.31
C LEU A 9 1.09 -10.03 -17.12
N TYR A 10 1.17 -11.04 -16.26
CA TYR A 10 2.35 -11.91 -16.20
C TYR A 10 2.34 -12.85 -17.40
N VAL A 11 3.32 -12.70 -18.31
CA VAL A 11 3.42 -13.52 -19.53
C VAL A 11 4.72 -14.33 -19.50
N GLY A 12 4.59 -15.63 -19.25
CA GLY A 12 5.66 -16.60 -19.51
C GLY A 12 5.57 -17.13 -20.93
N PHE A 13 6.67 -17.13 -21.68
CA PHE A 13 6.72 -17.70 -23.02
C PHE A 13 7.37 -19.09 -22.96
N THR A 14 6.66 -20.11 -23.45
CA THR A 14 7.26 -21.42 -23.68
C THR A 14 7.36 -21.65 -25.19
N PHE A 15 8.57 -21.94 -25.67
CA PHE A 15 8.78 -22.34 -27.06
C PHE A 15 9.17 -23.83 -27.08
N GLU A 16 8.61 -24.57 -28.03
CA GLU A 16 9.00 -25.93 -28.32
C GLU A 16 9.74 -25.97 -29.66
N VAL A 17 11.04 -26.23 -29.61
CA VAL A 17 11.89 -26.37 -30.80
C VAL A 17 12.39 -27.79 -30.85
N ALA A 18 12.02 -28.53 -31.90
CA ALA A 18 12.41 -29.92 -32.12
C ALA A 18 12.11 -30.87 -30.93
N GLY A 19 10.99 -30.68 -30.24
CA GLY A 19 10.53 -31.57 -29.15
C GLY A 19 11.25 -31.38 -27.81
N LYS A 20 11.93 -30.24 -27.60
CA LYS A 20 12.51 -29.87 -26.31
C LYS A 20 11.97 -28.51 -25.84
N PRO A 21 11.42 -28.40 -24.63
CA PRO A 21 10.94 -27.12 -24.11
C PRO A 21 12.11 -26.23 -23.65
N ALA A 22 12.04 -24.95 -23.99
CA ALA A 22 12.90 -23.90 -23.46
C ALA A 22 12.06 -22.85 -22.72
N PHE A 23 12.52 -22.41 -21.56
CA PHE A 23 11.81 -21.50 -20.65
C PHE A 23 12.55 -20.15 -20.50
N VAL A 24 11.79 -19.06 -20.51
CA VAL A 24 12.26 -17.71 -20.16
C VAL A 24 11.15 -16.98 -19.38
N ASP A 25 11.48 -16.43 -18.21
CA ASP A 25 10.57 -15.68 -17.33
C ASP A 25 10.92 -14.18 -17.34
N GLY A 26 9.90 -13.32 -17.24
CA GLY A 26 10.03 -11.87 -17.07
C GLY A 26 8.68 -11.15 -16.91
N LEU A 27 8.70 -9.88 -16.48
CA LEU A 27 7.52 -9.00 -16.35
C LEU A 27 7.42 -8.11 -17.60
N TYR A 28 6.25 -8.01 -18.24
CA TYR A 28 6.12 -7.28 -19.50
C TYR A 28 4.81 -6.50 -19.60
N HIS A 29 4.85 -5.31 -20.19
CA HIS A 29 3.65 -4.53 -20.55
C HIS A 29 3.30 -4.77 -22.03
N LEU A 30 2.03 -5.07 -22.33
CA LEU A 30 1.55 -5.29 -23.69
C LEU A 30 0.63 -4.17 -24.12
N ASN A 31 0.96 -3.48 -25.21
CA ASN A 31 0.09 -2.48 -25.83
C ASN A 31 -0.48 -3.01 -27.16
N LYS A 32 -1.80 -2.86 -27.37
CA LYS A 32 -2.52 -3.38 -28.53
C LYS A 32 -2.70 -2.29 -29.59
N SER A 33 -1.99 -2.40 -30.72
CA SER A 33 -2.23 -1.53 -31.87
C SER A 33 -3.22 -2.15 -32.89
N ILE A 34 -3.80 -1.31 -33.76
CA ILE A 34 -4.90 -1.62 -34.70
C ILE A 34 -4.48 -2.57 -35.85
N ALA A 35 -3.21 -2.96 -35.94
CA ALA A 35 -2.73 -4.05 -36.79
C ALA A 35 -2.06 -5.12 -35.92
N THR A 36 -2.23 -6.40 -36.27
CA THR A 36 -1.69 -7.61 -35.61
C THR A 36 -0.18 -7.51 -35.31
N SER A 37 0.15 -6.77 -34.26
CA SER A 37 1.52 -6.47 -33.82
C SER A 37 1.45 -6.13 -32.33
N TYR A 38 2.36 -6.72 -31.58
CA TYR A 38 2.54 -6.50 -30.15
C TYR A 38 3.89 -5.81 -29.95
N ILE A 39 3.95 -4.81 -29.09
CA ILE A 39 5.18 -4.09 -28.73
C ILE A 39 5.56 -4.56 -27.32
N LEU A 40 6.85 -4.87 -27.14
CA LEU A 40 7.47 -5.27 -25.88
C LEU A 40 8.51 -4.21 -25.50
N ASP A 41 8.32 -3.57 -24.35
CA ASP A 41 9.30 -2.65 -23.77
C ASP A 41 10.26 -3.41 -22.85
N LEU A 42 11.57 -3.27 -23.06
CA LEU A 42 12.63 -3.99 -22.34
C LEU A 42 13.67 -3.02 -21.79
N SER A 43 14.28 -3.35 -20.66
CA SER A 43 15.41 -2.55 -20.13
C SER A 43 16.71 -2.79 -20.92
N SER A 44 17.62 -1.80 -20.92
CA SER A 44 18.85 -1.79 -21.75
C SER A 44 19.81 -2.96 -21.50
N SER A 45 19.84 -3.55 -20.31
CA SER A 45 20.65 -4.74 -20.02
C SER A 45 20.03 -6.05 -20.50
N GLU A 46 18.71 -6.10 -20.68
CA GLU A 46 17.98 -7.28 -21.16
C GLU A 46 18.00 -7.36 -22.70
N LEU A 47 18.10 -6.21 -23.36
CA LEU A 47 18.19 -6.05 -24.82
C LEU A 47 19.39 -6.79 -25.43
N CYS A 48 20.57 -6.78 -24.80
CA CYS A 48 21.78 -7.43 -25.36
C CYS A 48 21.69 -8.96 -25.36
N ASN A 49 21.12 -9.58 -24.34
CA ASN A 49 20.99 -11.04 -24.28
C ASN A 49 19.90 -11.56 -25.23
N TRP A 50 18.89 -10.74 -25.50
CA TRP A 50 17.81 -11.06 -26.42
C TRP A 50 18.26 -11.01 -27.89
N TYR A 51 19.02 -9.98 -28.27
CA TYR A 51 19.43 -9.76 -29.66
C TYR A 51 20.27 -10.93 -30.20
N THR A 52 21.23 -11.42 -29.42
CA THR A 52 22.11 -12.55 -29.80
C THR A 52 21.34 -13.85 -29.97
N ARG A 53 20.33 -14.10 -29.14
CA ARG A 53 19.58 -15.37 -29.16
C ARG A 53 18.51 -15.43 -30.25
N MET A 54 18.04 -14.29 -30.73
CA MET A 54 17.05 -14.18 -31.81
C MET A 54 17.68 -14.24 -33.20
N GLU A 55 18.91 -13.76 -33.40
CA GLU A 55 19.66 -13.97 -34.65
C GLU A 55 19.87 -15.47 -34.94
N GLU A 56 20.01 -16.29 -33.90
CA GLU A 56 20.14 -17.74 -34.03
C GLU A 56 18.83 -18.45 -34.46
N LEU A 57 17.66 -17.90 -34.10
CA LEU A 57 16.34 -18.48 -34.38
C LEU A 57 15.66 -17.92 -35.64
N SER A 58 16.11 -16.76 -36.13
CA SER A 58 15.54 -16.02 -37.26
C SER A 58 15.33 -16.84 -38.56
N PRO A 59 16.23 -17.76 -38.97
CA PRO A 59 16.06 -18.50 -40.23
C PRO A 59 14.91 -19.52 -40.23
N GLU A 60 14.47 -20.02 -39.07
CA GLU A 60 13.54 -21.16 -39.00
C GLU A 60 12.05 -20.76 -38.93
N ILE A 61 11.75 -19.53 -38.50
CA ILE A 61 10.37 -19.09 -38.21
C ILE A 61 9.95 -17.79 -38.92
N GLY A 62 10.80 -17.24 -39.80
CA GLY A 62 10.45 -16.08 -40.63
C GLY A 62 10.25 -14.78 -39.84
N LEU A 63 10.90 -14.64 -38.68
CA LEU A 63 10.87 -13.42 -37.88
C LEU A 63 11.94 -12.44 -38.34
N LYS A 64 11.54 -11.20 -38.64
CA LYS A 64 12.44 -10.06 -38.81
C LYS A 64 12.39 -9.19 -37.57
N ALA A 65 13.52 -9.06 -36.89
CA ALA A 65 13.70 -8.08 -35.83
C ALA A 65 14.19 -6.76 -36.44
N GLY A 66 13.59 -5.65 -36.03
CA GLY A 66 14.07 -4.31 -36.32
C GLY A 66 14.11 -3.49 -35.04
N THR A 67 15.19 -2.72 -34.86
CA THR A 67 15.31 -1.73 -33.78
C THR A 67 14.77 -0.38 -34.27
N PHE A 68 14.05 0.32 -33.40
CA PHE A 68 13.64 1.70 -33.62
C PHE A 68 13.89 2.51 -32.35
N LEU A 69 14.29 3.76 -32.54
CA LEU A 69 14.46 4.74 -31.46
C LEU A 69 13.21 5.61 -31.39
N TYR A 70 12.64 5.77 -30.19
CA TYR A 70 11.60 6.78 -29.98
C TYR A 70 12.21 8.19 -30.06
N PRO A 71 11.60 9.14 -30.79
CA PRO A 71 12.19 10.46 -31.01
C PRO A 71 12.30 11.33 -29.75
N ASP A 72 11.51 11.07 -28.70
CA ASP A 72 11.24 12.05 -27.65
C ASP A 72 11.81 11.72 -26.26
N ASP A 73 12.27 10.49 -25.99
CA ASP A 73 12.82 10.09 -24.68
C ASP A 73 14.11 9.24 -24.75
N GLY A 74 14.52 8.81 -25.95
CA GLY A 74 15.74 8.02 -26.13
C GLY A 74 15.61 6.57 -25.66
N GLU A 75 14.39 6.07 -25.46
CA GLU A 75 14.16 4.66 -25.19
C GLU A 75 14.23 3.82 -26.49
N GLU A 76 14.90 2.67 -26.42
CA GLU A 76 15.00 1.69 -27.50
C GLU A 76 13.89 0.66 -27.36
N ALA A 77 13.07 0.48 -28.41
CA ALA A 77 12.09 -0.58 -28.47
C ALA A 77 12.38 -1.54 -29.63
N ILE A 78 12.12 -2.83 -29.41
CA ILE A 78 12.19 -3.86 -30.44
C ILE A 78 10.79 -4.15 -30.95
N ARG A 79 10.62 -4.06 -32.27
CA ARG A 79 9.38 -4.45 -32.95
C ARG A 79 9.53 -5.82 -33.57
N PHE A 80 8.58 -6.70 -33.34
CA PHE A 80 8.47 -7.98 -34.03
C PHE A 80 7.34 -7.93 -35.06
N GLU A 81 7.63 -8.36 -36.29
CA GLU A 81 6.64 -8.51 -37.34
C GLU A 81 6.53 -9.99 -37.71
N ILE A 82 5.37 -10.59 -37.46
CA ILE A 82 5.09 -11.99 -37.80
C ILE A 82 4.47 -12.01 -39.19
N THR A 83 5.21 -12.53 -40.17
CA THR A 83 4.84 -12.44 -41.61
C THR A 83 4.19 -13.70 -42.17
N SER A 84 3.79 -14.67 -41.33
CA SER A 84 3.18 -15.93 -41.79
C SER A 84 1.80 -16.18 -41.18
N ASP A 85 0.94 -16.88 -41.93
CA ASP A 85 -0.44 -17.27 -41.56
C ASP A 85 -0.51 -18.34 -40.43
N ALA A 86 0.57 -18.56 -39.70
CA ALA A 86 0.63 -19.59 -38.66
C ALA A 86 -0.16 -19.17 -37.41
N LYS A 87 -1.05 -20.05 -36.94
CA LYS A 87 -1.70 -19.91 -35.62
C LYS A 87 -0.68 -20.13 -34.52
N VAL A 88 -0.28 -19.07 -33.84
CA VAL A 88 0.50 -19.14 -32.60
C VAL A 88 -0.46 -19.37 -31.43
N SER A 89 -0.28 -20.47 -30.68
CA SER A 89 -0.93 -20.65 -29.37
C SER A 89 0.10 -20.40 -28.28
N ILE A 90 -0.24 -19.50 -27.35
CA ILE A 90 0.56 -19.16 -26.18
C ILE A 90 -0.06 -19.90 -24.99
N THR A 91 0.71 -20.78 -24.37
CA THR A 91 0.30 -21.51 -23.16
C THR A 91 1.08 -20.96 -21.97
N LEU A 92 0.37 -20.42 -20.98
CA LEU A 92 0.94 -19.93 -19.72
C LEU A 92 0.98 -21.07 -18.71
N SER A 93 2.16 -21.38 -18.16
CA SER A 93 2.29 -22.32 -17.05
C SER A 93 3.14 -21.71 -15.93
N CYS A 94 2.55 -21.49 -14.76
CA CYS A 94 3.28 -21.09 -13.55
C CYS A 94 3.96 -22.32 -12.93
N GLY A 95 5.23 -22.53 -13.23
CA GLY A 95 6.04 -23.63 -12.68
C GLY A 95 7.10 -23.12 -11.71
N VAL A 96 6.77 -23.00 -10.43
CA VAL A 96 7.79 -22.79 -9.40
C VAL A 96 8.34 -24.17 -9.02
N THR A 97 9.57 -24.48 -9.43
CA THR A 97 10.28 -25.66 -8.92
C THR A 97 11.20 -25.19 -7.80
N PRO A 98 10.87 -25.43 -6.51
CA PRO A 98 11.72 -24.95 -5.42
C PRO A 98 13.02 -25.78 -5.37
N PRO A 99 14.18 -25.18 -5.06
CA PRO A 99 15.36 -25.93 -4.72
C PRO A 99 15.07 -26.78 -3.47
N SER A 100 15.40 -28.07 -3.57
CA SER A 100 15.20 -29.06 -2.51
C SER A 100 16.18 -28.81 -1.36
N ALA A 101 15.86 -27.85 -0.51
CA ALA A 101 16.49 -27.66 0.79
C ALA A 101 15.57 -28.26 1.86
N THR A 102 15.92 -29.46 2.33
CA THR A 102 15.33 -30.12 3.51
C THR A 102 15.74 -29.37 4.78
N THR A 103 15.24 -28.14 4.95
CA THR A 103 15.12 -27.56 6.28
C THR A 103 13.76 -27.98 6.81
N SER A 104 13.73 -28.75 7.89
CA SER A 104 12.51 -29.11 8.61
C SER A 104 11.93 -27.91 9.39
N GLY A 105 12.06 -26.70 8.82
CA GLY A 105 11.50 -25.48 9.35
C GLY A 105 9.99 -25.59 9.27
N ARG A 106 9.34 -25.52 10.43
CA ARG A 106 7.89 -25.51 10.55
C ARG A 106 7.39 -24.25 9.83
N THR A 107 6.89 -24.40 8.60
CA THR A 107 6.21 -23.32 7.89
C THR A 107 5.06 -22.84 8.78
N ARG A 108 5.09 -21.59 9.24
CA ARG A 108 3.94 -21.04 9.96
C ARG A 108 2.83 -20.88 8.95
N GLU A 109 1.63 -21.32 9.30
CA GLU A 109 0.48 -20.97 8.48
C GLU A 109 0.33 -19.44 8.53
N PHE A 110 -0.02 -18.83 7.39
CA PHE A 110 -0.06 -17.38 7.22
C PHE A 110 -0.84 -16.64 8.32
N GLY A 111 -1.87 -17.27 8.87
CA GLY A 111 -2.67 -16.66 9.93
C GLY A 111 -2.19 -16.93 11.37
N ASP A 112 -1.06 -17.61 11.57
CA ASP A 112 -0.39 -17.72 12.87
C ASP A 112 0.51 -16.50 13.18
N ILE A 113 0.63 -15.55 12.24
CA ILE A 113 1.34 -14.29 12.46
C ILE A 113 0.63 -13.54 13.61
N PRO A 114 1.36 -13.06 14.64
CA PRO A 114 0.79 -12.18 15.66
C PRO A 114 0.15 -10.96 15.01
N LEU A 115 -1.04 -10.57 15.44
CA LEU A 115 -1.78 -9.45 14.83
C LEU A 115 -0.98 -8.14 14.89
N ASN A 116 -0.20 -7.93 15.95
CA ASN A 116 0.68 -6.78 16.11
C ASN A 116 1.97 -6.85 15.29
N GLU A 117 2.21 -7.93 14.53
CA GLU A 117 3.30 -8.08 13.55
C GLU A 117 2.73 -8.21 12.12
N TRP A 118 1.43 -8.00 11.94
CA TRP A 118 0.77 -8.09 10.64
C TRP A 118 0.80 -6.75 9.91
N PRO A 119 1.61 -6.58 8.84
CA PRO A 119 1.67 -5.33 8.10
C PRO A 119 0.40 -5.05 7.31
N MET A 120 -0.10 -3.82 7.45
CA MET A 120 -1.24 -3.27 6.73
C MET A 120 -0.91 -1.85 6.29
N LEU A 121 -1.34 -1.50 5.08
CA LEU A 121 -1.36 -0.12 4.62
C LEU A 121 -2.51 0.59 5.34
N MET A 122 -2.20 1.67 6.03
CA MET A 122 -3.14 2.51 6.76
C MET A 122 -3.22 3.88 6.10
N SER A 123 -4.43 4.40 5.90
CA SER A 123 -4.61 5.78 5.44
C SER A 123 -4.77 6.72 6.63
N HIS A 124 -3.90 7.72 6.74
CA HIS A 124 -3.94 8.76 7.77
C HIS A 124 -5.17 9.66 7.61
N ASP A 125 -5.90 9.96 8.69
CA ASP A 125 -7.08 10.82 8.67
C ASP A 125 -8.06 10.40 7.54
N SER A 126 -8.38 9.09 7.48
CA SER A 126 -8.86 8.46 6.25
C SER A 126 -10.06 9.15 5.61
N ALA A 127 -10.96 9.65 6.46
CA ALA A 127 -12.23 10.23 6.07
C ALA A 127 -12.09 11.56 5.31
N THR A 128 -10.91 12.18 5.33
CA THR A 128 -10.66 13.42 4.57
C THR A 128 -10.79 13.21 3.07
N GLY A 129 -10.74 11.95 2.61
CA GLY A 129 -11.12 11.52 1.27
C GLY A 129 -12.45 12.08 0.77
N TYR A 130 -13.45 12.18 1.67
CA TYR A 130 -14.79 12.71 1.41
C TYR A 130 -14.86 14.24 1.33
N ILE A 131 -13.79 14.97 1.65
CA ILE A 131 -13.77 16.44 1.51
C ILE A 131 -13.66 16.80 0.03
N SER A 132 -14.76 17.26 -0.56
CA SER A 132 -14.83 17.71 -1.95
C SER A 132 -14.69 19.22 -2.13
N GLU A 133 -15.12 20.00 -1.13
CA GLU A 133 -15.07 21.46 -1.14
C GLU A 133 -13.64 21.97 -0.93
N LYS A 134 -13.12 22.74 -1.88
CA LYS A 134 -11.81 23.40 -1.79
C LYS A 134 -11.88 24.69 -0.96
N THR A 135 -11.99 24.54 0.34
CA THR A 135 -11.93 25.66 1.30
C THR A 135 -10.47 25.96 1.69
N PHE A 136 -10.24 26.99 2.51
CA PHE A 136 -8.92 27.19 3.11
C PHE A 136 -8.51 26.00 3.98
N LEU A 137 -9.44 25.47 4.79
CA LEU A 137 -9.19 24.32 5.65
C LEU A 137 -8.88 23.05 4.85
N TRP A 138 -9.41 22.91 3.63
CA TRP A 138 -9.08 21.80 2.74
C TRP A 138 -7.57 21.65 2.52
N GLN A 139 -6.83 22.75 2.35
CA GLN A 139 -5.37 22.69 2.14
C GLN A 139 -4.62 22.18 3.36
N LEU A 140 -5.21 22.35 4.54
CA LEU A 140 -4.62 22.04 5.84
C LEU A 140 -5.09 20.70 6.40
N SER A 141 -6.22 20.19 5.93
CA SER A 141 -6.87 19.02 6.53
C SER A 141 -7.06 17.86 5.57
N LYS A 142 -6.94 18.03 4.24
CA LYS A 142 -7.15 16.91 3.33
C LYS A 142 -5.87 16.08 3.19
N THR A 143 -5.92 14.85 3.70
CA THR A 143 -4.83 13.89 3.69
C THR A 143 -5.05 12.76 2.68
N GLN A 144 -6.30 12.50 2.27
CA GLN A 144 -6.63 11.41 1.34
C GLN A 144 -7.38 11.89 0.11
N ASN A 145 -7.20 11.15 -1.00
CA ASN A 145 -8.02 11.22 -2.20
C ASN A 145 -8.93 9.99 -2.29
N GLY A 146 -10.18 10.19 -2.71
CA GLY A 146 -11.17 9.12 -2.82
C GLY A 146 -11.82 8.74 -1.49
N ASP A 147 -13.03 8.19 -1.57
CA ASP A 147 -13.75 7.63 -0.42
C ASP A 147 -13.09 6.33 0.09
N PHE A 148 -13.69 5.66 1.08
CA PHE A 148 -13.15 4.44 1.64
C PHE A 148 -13.10 3.28 0.63
N THR A 149 -14.08 3.19 -0.26
CA THR A 149 -14.08 2.19 -1.32
C THR A 149 -12.91 2.39 -2.27
N ALA A 150 -12.64 3.64 -2.69
CA ALA A 150 -11.46 3.96 -3.49
C ALA A 150 -10.17 3.59 -2.75
N GLN A 151 -10.05 3.93 -1.47
CA GLN A 151 -8.88 3.58 -0.65
C GLN A 151 -8.69 2.06 -0.52
N LEU A 152 -9.77 1.29 -0.30
CA LEU A 152 -9.74 -0.18 -0.29
C LEU A 152 -9.25 -0.74 -1.63
N ASN A 153 -9.73 -0.20 -2.74
CA ASN A 153 -9.30 -0.59 -4.08
C ASN A 153 -7.82 -0.26 -4.36
N CYS A 154 -7.28 0.76 -3.70
CA CYS A 154 -5.86 1.10 -3.72
C CYS A 154 -5.01 0.26 -2.75
N GLY A 155 -5.57 -0.74 -2.06
CA GLY A 155 -4.82 -1.64 -1.18
C GLY A 155 -4.78 -1.23 0.30
N VAL A 156 -5.45 -0.14 0.70
CA VAL A 156 -5.59 0.22 2.12
C VAL A 156 -6.37 -0.89 2.84
N ARG A 157 -5.91 -1.27 4.03
CA ARG A 157 -6.57 -2.27 4.90
C ARG A 157 -6.68 -1.83 6.35
N ALA A 158 -6.24 -0.62 6.68
CA ALA A 158 -6.45 0.01 7.98
C ALA A 158 -6.86 1.48 7.80
N PHE A 159 -7.78 1.96 8.64
CA PHE A 159 -8.32 3.31 8.55
C PHE A 159 -8.19 4.04 9.89
N ASP A 160 -7.56 5.22 9.89
CA ASP A 160 -7.58 6.17 11.00
C ASP A 160 -8.90 6.95 10.97
N LEU A 161 -9.83 6.55 11.84
CA LEU A 161 -11.11 7.20 12.01
C LEU A 161 -11.02 8.16 13.20
N ARG A 162 -11.37 9.42 12.97
CA ARG A 162 -11.43 10.45 14.01
C ARG A 162 -12.86 10.92 14.23
N PRO A 163 -13.60 10.33 15.19
CA PRO A 163 -15.04 10.54 15.30
C PRO A 163 -15.41 11.92 15.84
N LEU A 164 -16.41 12.54 15.23
CA LEU A 164 -17.05 13.78 15.66
C LEU A 164 -18.48 13.48 16.13
N CYS A 165 -18.75 13.59 17.42
CA CYS A 165 -20.07 13.34 17.99
C CYS A 165 -20.82 14.65 18.25
N ASN A 166 -22.07 14.70 17.80
CA ASN A 166 -22.99 15.81 18.10
C ASN A 166 -24.40 15.26 18.40
N ALA A 167 -25.41 16.14 18.42
CA ALA A 167 -26.79 15.75 18.66
C ALA A 167 -27.40 14.96 17.49
N ASP A 168 -26.90 15.17 16.27
CA ASP A 168 -27.43 14.56 15.05
C ASP A 168 -26.84 13.17 14.77
N GLY A 169 -25.71 12.82 15.40
CA GLY A 169 -25.09 11.51 15.31
C GLY A 169 -23.58 11.53 15.42
N VAL A 170 -22.95 10.51 14.82
CA VAL A 170 -21.49 10.35 14.77
C VAL A 170 -21.01 10.59 13.34
N TYR A 171 -20.15 11.57 13.19
CA TYR A 171 -19.47 11.99 11.97
C TYR A 171 -17.97 11.76 12.13
N MET A 172 -17.16 12.31 11.22
CA MET A 172 -15.70 12.32 11.34
C MET A 172 -15.18 13.76 11.25
N HIS A 173 -13.94 13.98 11.65
CA HIS A 173 -13.27 15.27 11.52
C HIS A 173 -11.78 15.09 11.27
N HIS A 174 -11.10 16.18 10.89
CA HIS A 174 -9.66 16.30 11.04
C HIS A 174 -9.37 17.67 11.64
N GLY A 175 -8.86 17.70 12.87
CA GLY A 175 -8.73 18.93 13.65
C GLY A 175 -10.09 19.62 13.79
N ILE A 176 -10.19 20.86 13.32
CA ILE A 176 -11.42 21.65 13.36
C ILE A 176 -12.34 21.44 12.14
N GLN A 177 -11.89 20.71 11.11
CA GLN A 177 -12.67 20.52 9.88
C GLN A 177 -13.63 19.33 10.05
N PRO A 178 -14.96 19.56 10.15
CA PRO A 178 -15.92 18.47 10.14
C PRO A 178 -16.01 17.86 8.74
N ILE A 179 -16.16 16.54 8.70
CA ILE A 179 -16.42 15.77 7.48
C ILE A 179 -17.88 15.35 7.54
N LYS A 180 -18.70 15.91 6.64
CA LYS A 180 -20.17 15.79 6.66
C LYS A 180 -20.67 14.44 6.12
N TYR A 181 -20.01 13.36 6.53
CA TYR A 181 -20.39 11.97 6.27
C TYR A 181 -20.49 11.24 7.60
N ARG A 182 -21.59 10.50 7.80
CA ARG A 182 -21.80 9.76 9.04
C ARG A 182 -20.89 8.55 9.07
N ILE A 183 -20.37 8.21 10.26
CA ILE A 183 -19.54 7.02 10.43
C ILE A 183 -20.33 5.75 10.08
N GLU A 184 -21.64 5.76 10.33
CA GLU A 184 -22.54 4.63 10.00
C GLU A 184 -22.54 4.32 8.51
N ASP A 185 -22.61 5.36 7.67
CA ASP A 185 -22.71 5.19 6.22
C ASP A 185 -21.38 4.68 5.64
N VAL A 186 -20.25 5.26 6.07
CA VAL A 186 -18.93 4.82 5.57
C VAL A 186 -18.57 3.40 6.03
N VAL A 187 -19.01 2.99 7.23
CA VAL A 187 -18.78 1.61 7.70
C VAL A 187 -19.68 0.63 6.96
N LYS A 188 -20.89 1.01 6.54
CA LYS A 188 -21.72 0.18 5.64
C LYS A 188 -21.05 -0.02 4.29
N ASP A 189 -20.40 1.00 3.74
CA ASP A 189 -19.64 0.88 2.49
C ASP A 189 -18.48 -0.12 2.66
N ILE A 190 -17.73 -0.04 3.77
CA ILE A 190 -16.67 -1.01 4.11
C ILE A 190 -17.22 -2.44 4.26
N ILE A 191 -18.33 -2.62 4.98
CA ILE A 191 -18.97 -3.93 5.17
C ILE A 191 -19.40 -4.53 3.83
N THR A 192 -19.98 -3.69 2.96
CA THR A 192 -20.41 -4.09 1.61
C THR A 192 -19.21 -4.55 0.80
N TRP A 193 -18.16 -3.73 0.74
CA TRP A 193 -16.92 -4.07 0.05
C TRP A 193 -16.28 -5.35 0.61
N ALA A 194 -16.23 -5.52 1.93
CA ALA A 194 -15.68 -6.72 2.57
C ALA A 194 -16.46 -7.99 2.22
N GLY A 195 -17.79 -7.90 2.07
CA GLY A 195 -18.62 -9.02 1.63
C GLY A 195 -18.31 -9.49 0.21
N GLU A 196 -17.91 -8.57 -0.68
CA GLU A 196 -17.46 -8.87 -2.04
C GLU A 196 -16.02 -9.44 -2.07
N HIS A 197 -15.26 -9.24 -0.99
CA HIS A 197 -13.86 -9.64 -0.86
C HIS A 197 -13.67 -10.53 0.38
N PRO A 198 -14.18 -11.77 0.37
CA PRO A 198 -14.40 -12.54 1.59
C PRO A 198 -13.12 -12.97 2.35
N ARG A 199 -11.95 -12.77 1.75
CA ARG A 199 -10.63 -13.07 2.33
C ARG A 199 -9.96 -11.85 2.95
N GLU A 200 -10.51 -10.66 2.75
CA GLU A 200 -9.89 -9.42 3.17
C GLU A 200 -10.11 -9.13 4.65
N PHE A 201 -9.07 -8.61 5.28
CA PHE A 201 -9.04 -8.20 6.68
C PHE A 201 -8.83 -6.70 6.77
N ILE A 202 -9.81 -6.01 7.34
CA ILE A 202 -9.88 -4.55 7.41
C ILE A 202 -9.89 -4.12 8.87
N SER A 203 -9.06 -3.15 9.24
CA SER A 203 -8.97 -2.59 10.59
C SER A 203 -9.52 -1.16 10.63
N LEU A 204 -10.44 -0.90 11.56
CA LEU A 204 -11.00 0.42 11.84
C LEU A 204 -10.46 0.92 13.19
N VAL A 205 -9.53 1.86 13.13
CA VAL A 205 -8.83 2.43 14.29
C VAL A 205 -9.55 3.72 14.67
N ASN A 206 -10.21 3.77 15.83
CA ASN A 206 -10.94 4.96 16.27
C ASN A 206 -10.08 5.77 17.25
N SER A 207 -9.74 7.00 16.89
CA SER A 207 -8.82 7.86 17.64
C SER A 207 -9.38 9.30 17.75
N HIS A 208 -8.71 10.17 18.50
CA HIS A 208 -8.91 11.64 18.44
C HIS A 208 -10.37 12.14 18.53
N TYR A 209 -11.21 11.50 19.32
CA TYR A 209 -12.63 11.83 19.47
C TYR A 209 -12.90 13.33 19.73
N SER A 210 -13.94 13.86 19.10
CA SER A 210 -14.42 15.23 19.31
C SER A 210 -15.92 15.25 19.63
N PRO A 211 -16.33 15.60 20.87
CA PRO A 211 -15.48 15.82 22.04
C PRO A 211 -14.89 14.51 22.58
N ASN A 212 -13.69 14.57 23.16
CA ASN A 212 -13.04 13.40 23.77
C ASN A 212 -13.68 13.06 25.12
N THR A 213 -14.80 12.34 25.08
CA THR A 213 -15.65 12.01 26.22
C THR A 213 -16.21 10.60 26.08
N ASP A 214 -16.53 9.97 27.21
CA ASP A 214 -17.13 8.63 27.23
C ASP A 214 -18.47 8.56 26.49
N ASP A 215 -19.25 9.66 26.47
CA ASP A 215 -20.50 9.74 25.68
C ASP A 215 -20.20 9.60 24.17
N CYS A 216 -19.20 10.32 23.67
CA CYS A 216 -18.83 10.23 22.26
C CYS A 216 -18.30 8.83 21.91
N LYS A 217 -17.41 8.28 22.74
CA LYS A 217 -16.91 6.91 22.57
C LYS A 217 -18.06 5.90 22.58
N GLY A 218 -18.97 6.01 23.55
CA GLY A 218 -20.16 5.17 23.66
C GLY A 218 -21.05 5.23 22.42
N LYS A 219 -21.26 6.40 21.83
CA LYS A 219 -21.99 6.56 20.57
C LYS A 219 -21.31 5.84 19.40
N VAL A 220 -19.98 5.98 19.27
CA VAL A 220 -19.20 5.27 18.24
C VAL A 220 -19.37 3.76 18.40
N TRP A 221 -19.21 3.23 19.61
CA TRP A 221 -19.37 1.79 19.88
C TRP A 221 -20.79 1.29 19.66
N GLN A 222 -21.79 2.09 20.01
CA GLN A 222 -23.18 1.79 19.71
C GLN A 222 -23.43 1.74 18.19
N THR A 223 -22.83 2.64 17.42
CA THR A 223 -22.90 2.60 15.95
C THR A 223 -22.29 1.32 15.40
N MET A 224 -21.09 0.93 15.83
CA MET A 224 -20.43 -0.30 15.38
C MET A 224 -21.25 -1.55 15.74
N ALA A 225 -21.82 -1.61 16.95
CA ALA A 225 -22.67 -2.71 17.38
C ALA A 225 -23.99 -2.79 16.58
N THR A 226 -24.60 -1.65 16.24
CA THR A 226 -25.82 -1.59 15.40
C THR A 226 -25.58 -2.14 14.00
N LEU A 227 -24.34 -2.05 13.51
CA LEU A 227 -23.91 -2.62 12.22
C LEU A 227 -23.51 -4.11 12.33
N ASN A 228 -23.78 -4.75 13.47
CA ASN A 228 -23.44 -6.15 13.75
C ASN A 228 -21.94 -6.46 13.63
N LEU A 229 -21.08 -5.48 13.92
CA LEU A 229 -19.64 -5.71 14.03
C LEU A 229 -19.28 -6.33 15.38
N MET A 230 -18.06 -6.87 15.48
CA MET A 230 -17.55 -7.41 16.74
C MET A 230 -17.55 -6.34 17.86
N PRO A 231 -17.64 -6.75 19.14
CA PRO A 231 -17.41 -5.81 20.25
C PRO A 231 -16.01 -5.22 20.15
N SER A 232 -15.91 -3.91 19.95
CA SER A 232 -14.64 -3.20 19.73
C SER A 232 -13.65 -3.43 20.86
N ILE A 233 -12.38 -3.67 20.52
CA ILE A 233 -11.31 -3.80 21.52
C ILE A 233 -10.98 -2.41 22.08
N GLY A 234 -10.85 -2.27 23.40
CA GLY A 234 -10.70 -0.98 24.08
C GLY A 234 -12.02 -0.34 24.53
N SER A 235 -13.18 -0.83 24.08
CA SER A 235 -14.49 -0.28 24.49
C SER A 235 -14.80 -0.46 25.99
N ASP A 236 -14.14 -1.41 26.65
CA ASP A 236 -14.17 -1.67 28.09
C ASP A 236 -13.02 -0.98 28.85
N GLY A 237 -12.21 -0.17 28.16
CA GLY A 237 -11.00 0.46 28.70
C GLY A 237 -9.79 -0.46 28.76
N SER A 238 -9.81 -1.65 28.13
CA SER A 238 -8.68 -2.58 28.09
C SER A 238 -8.32 -3.04 26.67
N CYS A 239 -7.02 -3.26 26.46
CA CYS A 239 -6.45 -3.85 25.24
C CYS A 239 -5.99 -5.29 25.43
N ASP A 240 -6.31 -5.93 26.57
CA ASP A 240 -5.83 -7.28 26.89
C ASP A 240 -6.23 -8.32 25.84
N ARG A 241 -7.33 -8.09 25.12
CA ARG A 241 -7.79 -8.94 24.02
C ARG A 241 -6.82 -8.97 22.82
N LEU A 242 -5.89 -8.02 22.70
CA LEU A 242 -4.83 -8.04 21.69
C LEU A 242 -3.68 -8.99 22.07
N LYS A 243 -3.52 -9.31 23.36
CA LYS A 243 -2.33 -10.02 23.85
C LYS A 243 -2.25 -11.43 23.29
N GLY A 244 -1.27 -11.64 22.41
CA GLY A 244 -1.03 -12.93 21.75
C GLY A 244 -2.09 -13.29 20.70
N LEU A 245 -2.93 -12.32 20.31
CA LEU A 245 -3.93 -12.52 19.26
C LEU A 245 -3.22 -12.71 17.92
N THR A 246 -3.49 -13.80 17.22
CA THR A 246 -3.01 -14.01 15.84
C THR A 246 -3.98 -13.45 14.82
N THR A 247 -3.52 -13.22 13.59
CA THR A 247 -4.38 -12.74 12.49
C THR A 247 -5.55 -13.70 12.23
N ASN A 248 -5.35 -15.02 12.26
CA ASN A 248 -6.46 -15.98 12.11
C ASN A 248 -7.49 -15.87 13.22
N GLN A 249 -7.05 -15.67 14.46
CA GLN A 249 -7.96 -15.49 15.59
C GLN A 249 -8.75 -14.19 15.44
N ALA A 250 -8.09 -13.10 15.05
CA ALA A 250 -8.72 -11.83 14.76
C ALA A 250 -9.77 -11.97 13.64
N MET A 251 -9.41 -12.57 12.49
CA MET A 251 -10.33 -12.81 11.37
C MET A 251 -11.56 -13.63 11.79
N LYS A 252 -11.38 -14.69 12.61
CA LYS A 252 -12.50 -15.48 13.15
C LYS A 252 -13.44 -14.65 14.02
N MET A 253 -12.88 -13.74 14.82
CA MET A 253 -13.66 -12.85 15.70
C MET A 253 -14.44 -11.78 14.94
N THR A 254 -14.00 -11.42 13.73
CA THR A 254 -14.50 -10.29 12.93
C THR A 254 -15.25 -10.70 11.68
N ALA A 255 -15.49 -12.00 11.48
CA ALA A 255 -16.14 -12.51 10.28
C ALA A 255 -17.55 -11.91 10.14
N LEU A 256 -17.84 -11.33 8.97
CA LEU A 256 -19.16 -10.83 8.63
C LEU A 256 -20.02 -11.95 8.04
N THR A 257 -21.34 -11.83 8.14
CA THR A 257 -22.29 -12.80 7.55
C THR A 257 -22.14 -12.90 6.02
N GLY A 258 -21.78 -11.80 5.35
CA GLY A 258 -21.56 -11.76 3.89
C GLY A 258 -20.16 -12.17 3.44
N GLY A 259 -19.25 -12.51 4.36
CA GLY A 259 -17.83 -12.70 4.08
C GLY A 259 -16.97 -11.48 4.43
N GLY A 260 -15.66 -11.68 4.51
CA GLY A 260 -14.71 -10.64 4.86
C GLY A 260 -14.67 -10.42 6.37
N HIS A 261 -13.76 -9.54 6.78
CA HIS A 261 -13.40 -9.37 8.18
C HIS A 261 -13.19 -7.90 8.51
N VAL A 262 -13.97 -7.37 9.47
CA VAL A 262 -13.85 -5.98 9.94
C VAL A 262 -13.52 -5.95 11.42
N PHE A 263 -12.27 -5.61 11.72
CA PHE A 263 -11.70 -5.50 13.05
C PHE A 263 -11.80 -4.07 13.55
N VAL A 264 -12.36 -3.87 14.74
CA VAL A 264 -12.60 -2.54 15.31
C VAL A 264 -11.91 -2.41 16.64
N LEU A 265 -11.13 -1.33 16.82
CA LEU A 265 -10.45 -1.03 18.08
C LEU A 265 -10.40 0.46 18.38
N GLU A 266 -10.21 0.77 19.66
CA GLU A 266 -9.72 2.07 20.12
C GLU A 266 -8.26 2.25 19.68
N GLY A 267 -7.95 3.42 19.15
CA GLY A 267 -6.68 3.75 18.54
C GLY A 267 -5.65 4.34 19.50
N GLU A 268 -5.10 5.48 19.06
CA GLU A 268 -3.96 6.13 19.69
C GLU A 268 -4.17 6.42 21.17
N GLY A 269 -3.15 6.10 21.97
CA GLY A 269 -3.18 6.33 23.42
C GLY A 269 -3.91 5.26 24.22
N MET A 270 -4.44 4.22 23.56
CA MET A 270 -4.99 3.04 24.23
C MET A 270 -4.46 1.73 23.63
N CYS A 271 -4.99 1.29 22.48
CA CYS A 271 -4.62 -0.01 21.89
C CYS A 271 -3.72 0.09 20.66
N VAL A 272 -3.40 1.31 20.24
CA VAL A 272 -2.42 1.60 19.18
C VAL A 272 -1.36 2.58 19.70
N ASP A 273 -0.09 2.22 19.53
CA ASP A 273 1.05 3.09 19.81
C ASP A 273 1.43 3.86 18.53
N ALA A 274 1.08 5.15 18.47
CA ALA A 274 1.15 5.97 17.23
C ALA A 274 2.56 6.34 16.74
N ASN A 275 3.58 6.25 17.60
CA ASN A 275 4.97 6.70 17.36
C ASN A 275 5.17 8.14 16.83
N TYR A 276 4.16 9.01 16.94
CA TYR A 276 4.19 10.40 16.46
C TYR A 276 5.46 11.20 16.86
N ASP A 277 6.07 11.88 15.87
CA ASP A 277 7.19 12.81 16.05
C ASP A 277 6.91 14.15 15.34
N ALA A 278 6.54 15.16 16.13
CA ALA A 278 6.23 16.50 15.64
C ALA A 278 7.39 17.22 14.91
N SER A 279 8.63 16.76 15.06
CA SER A 279 9.80 17.39 14.43
C SER A 279 9.94 17.04 12.93
N LEU A 280 9.24 16.02 12.46
CA LEU A 280 9.28 15.52 11.07
C LEU A 280 8.41 16.37 10.14
N THR A 281 8.58 17.69 10.19
CA THR A 281 7.83 18.63 9.37
C THR A 281 8.37 18.75 7.96
N CYS A 282 7.48 18.93 6.97
CA CYS A 282 7.90 19.12 5.58
C CYS A 282 8.64 20.46 5.38
N TYR A 283 8.17 21.57 5.96
CA TYR A 283 8.76 22.90 5.73
C TYR A 283 9.55 23.38 6.95
N ARG A 284 10.82 23.72 6.74
CA ARG A 284 11.78 24.10 7.80
C ARG A 284 12.52 25.38 7.44
N GLU A 285 13.37 25.88 8.33
CA GLU A 285 14.17 27.09 8.05
C GLU A 285 15.15 26.90 6.89
N ASN A 286 15.73 25.70 6.78
CA ASN A 286 16.80 25.40 5.81
C ASN A 286 16.31 24.67 4.56
N GLY A 287 15.00 24.60 4.32
CA GLY A 287 14.46 23.86 3.17
C GLY A 287 13.04 23.36 3.34
N ASP A 288 12.65 22.50 2.41
CA ASP A 288 11.40 21.75 2.46
C ASP A 288 11.59 20.30 1.99
N CYS A 289 10.58 19.47 2.17
CA CYS A 289 10.62 18.05 1.84
C CYS A 289 10.50 17.73 0.34
N LEU A 290 10.28 18.74 -0.52
CA LEU A 290 9.94 18.54 -1.93
C LEU A 290 11.19 18.15 -2.73
N LYS A 291 11.08 17.16 -3.61
CA LYS A 291 12.22 16.61 -4.35
C LYS A 291 12.91 17.71 -5.16
N GLY A 292 14.21 17.91 -4.90
CA GLY A 292 15.05 18.89 -5.61
C GLY A 292 15.10 20.27 -4.97
N SER A 293 14.31 20.53 -3.93
CA SER A 293 14.45 21.75 -3.12
C SER A 293 15.72 21.74 -2.28
N PRO A 294 16.30 22.90 -1.96
CA PRO A 294 17.39 23.00 -0.99
C PRO A 294 17.02 22.30 0.33
N GLY A 295 17.93 21.49 0.87
CA GLY A 295 17.73 20.77 2.14
C GLY A 295 16.79 19.55 2.07
N SER A 296 16.15 19.29 0.93
CA SER A 296 15.15 18.21 0.81
C SER A 296 15.71 16.81 1.06
N GLU A 297 16.96 16.54 0.67
CA GLU A 297 17.60 15.24 0.90
C GLU A 297 17.78 14.94 2.39
N ASP A 298 18.25 15.92 3.17
CA ASP A 298 18.44 15.78 4.62
C ASP A 298 17.09 15.62 5.34
N ILE A 299 16.09 16.43 4.98
CA ILE A 299 14.73 16.34 5.54
C ILE A 299 14.10 14.97 5.26
N ASN A 300 14.23 14.47 4.02
CA ASN A 300 13.77 13.12 3.67
C ASN A 300 14.53 12.05 4.44
N LYS A 301 15.86 12.16 4.55
CA LYS A 301 16.69 11.21 5.28
C LYS A 301 16.26 11.08 6.74
N GLU A 302 15.95 12.18 7.42
CA GLU A 302 15.46 12.14 8.80
C GLU A 302 14.17 11.32 8.94
N LEU A 303 13.20 11.52 8.05
CA LEU A 303 11.96 10.74 8.07
C LEU A 303 12.22 9.25 7.87
N PHE A 304 13.12 8.87 6.95
CA PHE A 304 13.46 7.46 6.74
C PHE A 304 14.28 6.85 7.88
N LEU A 305 15.11 7.66 8.57
CA LEU A 305 15.78 7.23 9.80
C LEU A 305 14.75 6.94 10.90
N TYR A 306 13.76 7.82 11.08
CA TYR A 306 12.66 7.62 12.01
C TYR A 306 11.84 6.35 11.68
N ILE A 307 11.50 6.13 10.40
CA ILE A 307 10.77 4.94 9.96
C ILE A 307 11.56 3.67 10.28
N ASN A 308 12.86 3.65 9.96
CA ASN A 308 13.72 2.51 10.24
C ASN A 308 13.89 2.26 11.74
N GLU A 309 14.08 3.33 12.53
CA GLU A 309 14.18 3.23 13.98
C GLU A 309 12.88 2.67 14.58
N THR A 310 11.72 3.18 14.17
CA THR A 310 10.42 2.71 14.65
C THR A 310 10.21 1.25 14.26
N ALA A 311 10.53 0.87 13.03
CA ALA A 311 10.42 -0.50 12.55
C ALA A 311 11.40 -1.47 13.22
N SER A 312 12.50 -1.00 13.83
CA SER A 312 13.42 -1.86 14.58
C SER A 312 12.89 -2.27 15.96
N ARG A 313 11.83 -1.61 16.44
CA ARG A 313 11.26 -1.86 17.77
C ARG A 313 10.22 -2.96 17.68
N LYS A 314 10.51 -4.10 18.30
CA LYS A 314 9.55 -5.20 18.40
C LYS A 314 8.24 -4.73 19.07
N PRO A 315 7.07 -4.94 18.45
CA PRO A 315 5.77 -4.66 19.05
C PRO A 315 5.59 -5.44 20.36
N LYS A 316 5.08 -4.77 21.40
CA LYS A 316 4.86 -5.42 22.71
C LYS A 316 3.53 -6.18 22.74
N THR A 317 2.43 -5.44 22.88
CA THR A 317 1.08 -6.01 23.05
C THR A 317 0.07 -5.23 22.24
N ASN A 318 0.18 -3.91 22.25
CA ASN A 318 -0.58 -3.03 21.38
C ASN A 318 -0.17 -3.21 19.91
N LEU A 319 -1.07 -2.76 19.03
CA LEU A 319 -0.71 -2.48 17.66
C LEU A 319 0.22 -1.27 17.62
N THR A 320 1.05 -1.17 16.59
CA THR A 320 2.02 -0.07 16.46
C THR A 320 1.90 0.57 15.09
N THR A 321 1.85 1.90 15.07
CA THR A 321 1.85 2.67 13.82
C THR A 321 3.25 3.19 13.50
N ILE A 322 3.64 3.07 12.24
CA ILE A 322 4.73 3.82 11.64
C ILE A 322 4.09 4.94 10.84
N GLN A 323 4.19 6.18 11.34
CA GLN A 323 3.69 7.36 10.64
C GLN A 323 4.64 7.78 9.52
N ALA A 324 4.41 7.25 8.32
CA ALA A 324 5.21 7.50 7.14
C ALA A 324 4.59 8.62 6.29
N HIS A 325 4.40 9.78 6.92
CA HIS A 325 3.87 10.99 6.28
C HIS A 325 4.48 12.24 6.94
N TRP A 326 4.26 13.41 6.33
CA TRP A 326 4.80 14.67 6.83
C TRP A 326 3.95 15.23 7.99
N GLN A 327 4.62 15.81 8.98
CA GLN A 327 3.96 16.52 10.07
C GLN A 327 3.88 18.02 9.78
N TYR A 328 2.96 18.71 10.44
CA TYR A 328 2.71 20.13 10.22
C TYR A 328 2.49 20.86 11.54
N ASP A 329 3.48 21.66 11.94
CA ASP A 329 3.29 22.69 12.95
C ASP A 329 2.83 24.02 12.32
N SER A 330 2.56 25.01 13.16
CA SER A 330 2.11 26.34 12.70
C SER A 330 3.06 27.03 11.70
N THR A 331 4.38 26.86 11.86
CA THR A 331 5.38 27.46 10.98
C THR A 331 5.45 26.72 9.65
N SER A 332 5.37 25.39 9.68
CA SER A 332 5.31 24.54 8.49
C SER A 332 4.06 24.85 7.67
N VAL A 333 2.90 25.00 8.33
CA VAL A 333 1.64 25.40 7.67
C VAL A 333 1.75 26.75 6.97
N GLU A 334 2.32 27.76 7.63
CA GLU A 334 2.48 29.09 7.03
C GLU A 334 3.35 29.01 5.76
N LYS A 335 4.44 28.24 5.80
CA LYS A 335 5.35 28.04 4.66
C LYS A 335 4.70 27.25 3.53
N MET A 336 3.98 26.17 3.85
CA MET A 336 3.20 25.38 2.89
C MET A 336 2.21 26.26 2.12
N LEU A 337 1.46 27.11 2.83
CA LEU A 337 0.51 28.04 2.22
C LEU A 337 1.21 29.09 1.35
N LYS A 338 2.34 29.65 1.80
CA LYS A 338 3.16 30.58 1.00
C LYS A 338 3.71 29.93 -0.27
N ALA A 339 4.04 28.64 -0.23
CA ALA A 339 4.45 27.85 -1.38
C ALA A 339 3.29 27.47 -2.31
N GLY A 340 2.04 27.77 -1.94
CA GLY A 340 0.85 27.37 -2.70
C GLY A 340 0.61 25.85 -2.68
N SER A 341 1.17 25.14 -1.71
CA SER A 341 1.05 23.69 -1.58
C SER A 341 -0.11 23.28 -0.65
N ASN A 342 -0.23 21.98 -0.40
CA ASN A 342 -1.12 21.33 0.54
C ASN A 342 -0.54 19.94 0.87
N ILE A 343 -1.09 19.27 1.88
CA ILE A 343 -0.60 17.96 2.36
C ILE A 343 -0.50 16.93 1.22
N LEU A 344 -1.55 16.78 0.39
CA LEU A 344 -1.54 15.84 -0.73
C LEU A 344 -0.43 16.14 -1.75
N ASN A 345 -0.21 17.42 -2.04
CA ASN A 345 0.84 17.87 -2.95
C ASN A 345 2.22 17.62 -2.36
N ASP A 346 2.44 17.88 -1.08
CA ASP A 346 3.73 17.64 -0.42
C ASP A 346 4.08 16.15 -0.43
N THR A 347 3.11 15.27 -0.15
CA THR A 347 3.29 13.81 -0.28
C THR A 347 3.68 13.42 -1.70
N LYS A 348 2.99 13.97 -2.71
CA LYS A 348 3.30 13.70 -4.12
C LYS A 348 4.69 14.19 -4.53
N LEU A 349 5.02 15.42 -4.19
CA LEU A 349 6.24 16.10 -4.64
C LEU A 349 7.49 15.68 -3.85
N SER A 350 7.34 15.23 -2.61
CA SER A 350 8.44 14.58 -1.87
C SER A 350 8.78 13.19 -2.41
N GLY A 351 7.79 12.51 -3.04
CA GLY A 351 7.94 11.15 -3.55
C GLY A 351 8.10 10.11 -2.44
N ILE A 352 7.57 10.40 -1.24
CA ILE A 352 7.72 9.54 -0.07
C ILE A 352 7.10 8.15 -0.28
N ASN A 353 5.86 8.06 -0.79
CA ASN A 353 5.18 6.78 -1.04
C ASN A 353 6.00 5.88 -1.98
N LYS A 354 6.46 6.43 -3.10
CA LYS A 354 7.36 5.72 -4.02
C LYS A 354 8.66 5.22 -3.37
N LYS A 355 9.27 6.01 -2.48
CA LYS A 355 10.48 5.58 -1.74
C LYS A 355 10.16 4.49 -0.71
N LEU A 356 8.99 4.54 -0.06
CA LEU A 356 8.56 3.53 0.90
C LEU A 356 8.52 2.12 0.30
N ILE A 357 8.10 1.98 -0.96
CA ILE A 357 8.06 0.68 -1.67
C ILE A 357 9.40 -0.05 -1.58
N GLY A 358 10.51 0.67 -1.78
CA GLY A 358 11.86 0.11 -1.78
C GLY A 358 12.44 -0.21 -0.40
N ILE A 359 11.91 0.41 0.67
CA ILE A 359 12.41 0.18 2.03
C ILE A 359 11.58 -0.85 2.80
N ILE A 360 10.28 -1.01 2.50
CA ILE A 360 9.38 -1.93 3.20
C ILE A 360 9.98 -3.35 3.35
N PRO A 361 10.62 -3.94 2.33
CA PRO A 361 11.24 -5.26 2.47
C PRO A 361 12.36 -5.33 3.53
N GLN A 362 12.95 -4.19 3.88
CA GLN A 362 14.09 -4.07 4.80
C GLN A 362 13.66 -3.78 6.24
N LEU A 363 12.42 -3.33 6.47
CA LEU A 363 11.91 -2.97 7.79
C LEU A 363 11.63 -4.21 8.65
N GLU A 364 12.17 -4.27 9.87
CA GLU A 364 12.11 -5.48 10.73
C GLU A 364 10.70 -5.78 11.25
N TYR A 365 10.01 -4.78 11.78
CA TYR A 365 8.64 -4.89 12.26
C TYR A 365 7.77 -3.81 11.60
N ILE A 366 6.67 -4.24 11.00
CA ILE A 366 5.63 -3.35 10.49
C ILE A 366 4.30 -3.91 10.95
N ASN A 367 3.44 -3.05 11.49
CA ASN A 367 2.05 -3.38 11.75
C ASN A 367 1.12 -2.44 10.98
N LEU A 368 1.01 -1.17 11.39
CA LEU A 368 0.25 -0.18 10.65
C LEU A 368 1.24 0.79 9.97
N LEU A 369 1.37 0.73 8.65
CA LEU A 369 2.14 1.72 7.90
C LEU A 369 1.18 2.83 7.46
N GLU A 370 1.17 3.92 8.20
CA GLU A 370 0.24 5.04 8.01
C GLU A 370 0.82 6.07 7.04
N VAL A 371 0.08 6.37 5.97
CA VAL A 371 0.51 7.31 4.93
C VAL A 371 -0.59 8.33 4.60
N ASP A 372 -0.15 9.51 4.17
CA ASP A 372 -0.99 10.45 3.44
C ASP A 372 -1.12 10.00 1.98
N ASN A 373 -2.22 10.38 1.34
CA ASN A 373 -2.54 10.13 -0.06
C ASN A 373 -2.34 8.64 -0.43
N ALA A 374 -2.94 7.73 0.32
CA ALA A 374 -2.67 6.30 0.25
C ALA A 374 -2.94 5.64 -1.11
N CYS A 375 -3.73 6.29 -1.99
CA CYS A 375 -3.91 5.85 -3.37
C CYS A 375 -2.76 6.25 -4.31
N LEU A 376 -1.88 7.16 -3.92
CA LEU A 376 -0.65 7.47 -4.64
C LEU A 376 0.36 6.36 -4.36
N ASP A 377 0.65 5.55 -5.38
CA ASP A 377 1.48 4.33 -5.30
C ASP A 377 0.91 3.26 -4.33
N GLY A 378 -0.41 3.30 -4.10
CA GLY A 378 -1.07 2.47 -3.07
C GLY A 378 -1.02 0.97 -3.34
N VAL A 379 -1.20 0.58 -4.61
CA VAL A 379 -1.18 -0.82 -5.03
C VAL A 379 0.21 -1.40 -4.77
N GLU A 380 1.25 -0.70 -5.19
CA GLU A 380 2.64 -1.11 -5.04
C GLU A 380 3.07 -1.15 -3.56
N LEU A 381 2.60 -0.20 -2.74
CA LEU A 381 2.79 -0.24 -1.29
C LEU A 381 2.13 -1.50 -0.69
N ALA A 382 0.88 -1.77 -1.05
CA ALA A 382 0.14 -2.93 -0.55
C ALA A 382 0.78 -4.26 -0.99
N GLU A 383 1.29 -4.34 -2.22
CA GLU A 383 2.03 -5.49 -2.72
C GLU A 383 3.35 -5.70 -1.96
N SER A 384 4.11 -4.63 -1.71
CA SER A 384 5.35 -4.71 -0.93
C SER A 384 5.09 -5.20 0.50
N LEU A 385 4.03 -4.70 1.14
CA LEU A 385 3.59 -5.19 2.46
C LEU A 385 3.10 -6.64 2.40
N LYS A 386 2.41 -7.05 1.33
CA LYS A 386 1.97 -8.44 1.14
C LYS A 386 3.16 -9.38 1.01
N ALA A 387 4.14 -9.06 0.17
CA ALA A 387 5.37 -9.84 0.01
C ALA A 387 6.12 -9.98 1.35
N ARG A 388 6.15 -8.90 2.15
CA ARG A 388 6.69 -8.92 3.52
C ARG A 388 5.99 -9.97 4.40
N ARG A 389 4.64 -10.05 4.36
CA ARG A 389 3.86 -11.05 5.13
C ARG A 389 4.21 -12.48 4.74
N GLU A 390 4.36 -12.72 3.44
CA GLU A 390 4.70 -14.05 2.92
C GLU A 390 6.07 -14.51 3.43
N ASN A 391 7.05 -13.59 3.49
CA ASN A 391 8.37 -13.88 4.06
C ASN A 391 8.32 -14.18 5.57
N LEU A 392 7.46 -13.48 6.33
CA LEU A 392 7.25 -13.77 7.76
C LEU A 392 6.68 -15.19 7.98
N GLY A 393 5.75 -15.64 7.12
CA GLY A 393 5.15 -16.98 7.20
C GLY A 393 6.15 -18.11 6.92
N GLN A 394 7.14 -17.87 6.06
CA GLN A 394 8.19 -18.84 5.72
C GLN A 394 9.24 -19.01 6.83
N GLY A 395 9.12 -18.29 7.95
CA GLY A 395 10.13 -18.30 9.01
C GLY A 395 11.44 -17.61 8.62
N GLN A 396 11.45 -16.89 7.49
CA GLN A 396 12.52 -15.96 7.12
C GLN A 396 12.31 -14.65 7.88
N ALA A 397 12.33 -14.73 9.22
CA ALA A 397 12.36 -13.54 10.04
C ALA A 397 13.74 -12.90 9.85
N GLY A 398 13.81 -11.88 8.99
CA GLY A 398 14.92 -10.94 8.85
C GLY A 398 16.28 -11.57 9.09
N SER A 399 16.72 -12.48 8.21
CA SER A 399 18.16 -12.76 8.12
C SER A 399 18.78 -11.45 7.65
N THR A 400 19.13 -10.57 8.58
CA THR A 400 19.97 -9.41 8.33
C THR A 400 21.23 -9.96 7.70
N THR A 401 21.29 -9.90 6.37
CA THR A 401 22.53 -9.97 5.64
C THR A 401 23.33 -8.79 6.14
N THR A 402 24.16 -9.02 7.15
CA THR A 402 25.23 -8.10 7.53
C THR A 402 26.06 -7.93 6.28
N SER A 403 25.83 -6.85 5.54
CA SER A 403 26.76 -6.39 4.55
C SER A 403 27.99 -5.94 5.32
N ASP A 404 28.98 -6.83 5.39
CA ASP A 404 30.34 -6.47 5.78
C ASP A 404 30.80 -5.36 4.81
N SER A 405 30.68 -4.12 5.27
CA SER A 405 31.25 -2.95 4.60
C SER A 405 32.69 -2.83 5.05
N THR A 406 33.59 -3.38 4.23
CA THR A 406 35.02 -3.05 4.22
C THR A 406 35.29 -1.70 3.57
#